data_AF-A0A2G5D4B1-F1
#
_entry.id   AF-A0A2G5D4B1-F1
#
_cell.length_a   1.000
_cell.length_b   1.000
_cell.length_c   1.000
_cell.angle_alpha   90.00
_cell.angle_beta   90.00
_cell.angle_gamma   90.00
#
_symmetry.space_group_name_H-M   'P 1'
#
loop_
_entity.id
_entity.type
_entity.pdbx_description
1 polymer ?
#
loop_
_entity_poly.entity_id
_entity_poly.type
_entity_poly.pdbx_seq_one_letter_code
_entity_poly.pdbx_strand_id
1 'polypeptide(L)'
;MSSRRKGFLLKFLVFLFTLNSISLFFYFSSNPALLFLHSKHSSTSTKKTQDTLSSSSSLAENFQNRNLYFHGKPWPILPSYLPWSLNPNIQSKSCEGYFGNGFNQRIDVLKPRKKSSDGWFRCFYSETLKSSICEGGRIGMNLDKINMSLGGEILENVIGRGEEEEMPKFDWGAFEIEVNVGIGKGEKGRKLVDTAFLDKYVPYGDINRHTMRSLIDSIRLVKPHEFNCDEAHW
;
A
#
# COMPACT_ATOMS: atom_id res chain seq x y z
N MET A 1 53.55 24.40 18.91
CA MET A 1 53.11 23.58 17.75
C MET A 1 53.17 24.43 16.48
N SER A 2 54.05 24.08 15.53
CA SER A 2 54.53 24.93 14.43
C SER A 2 53.44 25.37 13.43
N SER A 3 53.42 26.67 13.12
CA SER A 3 52.57 27.34 12.10
C SER A 3 52.55 26.61 10.74
N ARG A 4 53.65 25.94 10.38
CA ARG A 4 53.75 25.13 9.14
C ARG A 4 52.78 23.94 9.10
N ARG A 5 52.48 23.30 10.23
CA ARG A 5 51.51 22.19 10.29
C ARG A 5 50.07 22.67 10.10
N LYS A 6 49.73 23.86 10.61
CA LYS A 6 48.41 24.48 10.40
C LYS A 6 48.18 24.86 8.94
N GLY A 7 49.20 25.41 8.27
CA GLY A 7 49.14 25.70 6.84
C GLY A 7 48.97 24.45 5.97
N PHE A 8 49.63 23.34 6.33
CA PHE A 8 49.48 22.07 5.63
C PHE A 8 48.08 21.46 5.80
N LEU A 9 47.55 21.47 7.03
CA LEU A 9 46.19 21.02 7.32
C LEU A 9 45.13 21.87 6.59
N LEU A 10 45.30 23.18 6.54
CA LEU A 10 44.38 24.07 5.81
C LEU A 10 44.39 23.76 4.32
N LYS A 11 45.57 23.58 3.71
CA LYS A 11 45.69 23.17 2.29
C LYS A 11 45.03 21.82 2.03
N PHE A 12 45.18 20.87 2.95
CA PHE A 12 44.56 19.55 2.82
C PHE A 12 43.03 19.62 2.93
N LEU A 13 42.49 20.42 3.85
CA LEU A 13 41.05 20.66 3.97
C LEU A 13 40.46 21.34 2.73
N VAL A 14 41.14 22.36 2.20
CA VAL A 14 40.73 23.02 0.95
C VAL A 14 40.76 22.02 -0.22
N PHE A 15 41.80 21.21 -0.31
CA PHE A 15 41.91 20.17 -1.34
C PHE A 15 40.75 19.16 -1.27
N LEU A 16 40.45 18.62 -0.08
CA LEU A 16 39.33 17.69 0.12
C LEU A 16 37.98 18.33 -0.20
N PHE A 17 37.80 19.60 0.16
CA PHE A 17 36.58 20.34 -0.15
C PHE A 17 36.41 20.49 -1.66
N THR A 18 37.46 20.92 -2.37
CA THR A 18 37.41 21.06 -3.84
C THR A 18 37.14 19.73 -4.54
N LEU A 19 37.74 18.64 -4.06
CA LEU A 19 37.56 17.31 -4.65
C LEU A 19 36.12 16.79 -4.44
N ASN A 20 35.54 17.00 -3.26
CA ASN A 20 34.14 16.69 -2.99
C ASN A 20 33.18 17.55 -3.83
N SER A 21 33.45 18.86 -3.98
CA SER A 21 32.62 19.74 -4.80
C SER A 21 32.64 19.33 -6.28
N ILE A 22 33.81 18.95 -6.81
CA ILE A 22 33.94 18.45 -8.19
C ILE A 22 33.19 17.12 -8.35
N SER A 23 33.31 16.20 -7.40
CA SER A 23 32.58 14.93 -7.41
C SER A 23 31.06 15.13 -7.42
N LEU A 24 30.55 16.02 -6.57
CA LEU A 24 29.13 16.39 -6.54
C LEU A 24 28.70 17.06 -7.85
N PHE A 25 29.51 17.95 -8.43
CA PHE A 25 29.20 18.60 -9.69
C PHE A 25 29.03 17.59 -10.84
N PHE A 26 29.91 16.60 -10.94
CA PHE A 26 29.76 15.51 -11.92
C PHE A 26 28.53 14.65 -11.61
N TYR A 27 28.29 14.30 -10.33
CA TYR A 27 27.11 13.52 -9.94
C TYR A 27 25.79 14.19 -10.35
N PHE A 28 25.66 15.51 -10.16
CA PHE A 28 24.48 16.28 -10.55
C PHE A 28 24.41 16.56 -12.06
N SER A 29 25.55 16.75 -12.72
CA SER A 29 25.60 16.97 -14.17
C SER A 29 25.31 15.70 -14.98
N SER A 30 25.70 14.53 -14.46
CA SER A 30 25.40 13.22 -15.05
C SER A 30 23.97 12.74 -14.77
N ASN A 31 23.28 13.35 -13.81
CA ASN A 31 21.88 13.08 -13.48
C ASN A 31 21.01 14.35 -13.67
N PRO A 32 20.73 14.77 -14.92
CA PRO A 32 19.93 15.96 -15.19
C PRO A 32 18.52 15.90 -14.59
N ALA A 33 18.02 14.71 -14.23
CA ALA A 33 16.75 14.51 -13.55
C ALA A 33 16.65 15.21 -12.17
N LEU A 34 17.78 15.50 -11.49
CA LEU A 34 17.78 16.23 -10.21
C LEU A 34 17.83 17.76 -10.36
N LEU A 35 18.14 18.29 -11.55
CA LEU A 35 18.15 19.73 -11.82
C LEU A 35 16.79 20.26 -12.33
N PHE A 36 15.82 19.39 -12.64
CA PHE A 36 14.52 19.78 -13.17
C PHE A 36 13.43 20.07 -12.13
N LEU A 37 13.73 20.10 -10.83
CA LEU A 37 12.74 20.48 -9.81
C LEU A 37 12.49 21.99 -9.69
N HIS A 38 13.10 22.82 -10.54
CA HIS A 38 12.83 24.26 -10.55
C HIS A 38 12.89 24.88 -11.96
N SER A 39 11.94 24.54 -12.84
CA SER A 39 11.63 25.42 -13.96
C SER A 39 10.17 25.34 -14.40
N LYS A 40 9.44 26.36 -13.97
CA LYS A 40 8.34 27.07 -14.63
C LYS A 40 7.25 26.25 -15.34
N HIS A 41 6.10 26.28 -14.68
CA HIS A 41 4.78 26.47 -15.28
C HIS A 41 4.86 27.41 -16.51
N SER A 42 4.72 26.86 -17.71
CA SER A 42 4.43 27.62 -18.93
C SER A 42 3.45 26.81 -19.78
N SER A 43 2.19 27.19 -19.66
CA SER A 43 1.11 26.80 -20.55
C SER A 43 1.31 27.44 -21.92
N THR A 44 1.61 26.63 -22.94
CA THR A 44 1.40 27.01 -24.34
C THR A 44 0.90 25.81 -25.13
N SER A 45 -0.34 25.96 -25.58
CA SER A 45 -1.02 25.11 -26.56
C SER A 45 -0.32 25.18 -27.91
N THR A 46 0.08 24.03 -28.45
CA THR A 46 0.20 23.82 -29.90
C THR A 46 -0.21 22.40 -30.29
N LYS A 47 -1.22 22.32 -31.16
CA LYS A 47 -1.67 21.11 -31.85
C LYS A 47 -0.68 20.70 -32.94
N LYS A 48 -0.47 19.38 -33.07
CA LYS A 48 -0.21 18.54 -34.29
C LYS A 48 0.71 17.39 -33.87
N THR A 49 0.65 16.13 -34.31
CA THR A 49 -0.31 15.26 -35.01
C THR A 49 0.32 13.87 -34.83
N GLN A 50 -0.49 12.86 -34.48
CA GLN A 50 -0.30 11.40 -34.64
C GLN A 50 1.12 10.82 -34.50
N ASP A 51 1.31 9.97 -33.48
CA ASP A 51 1.52 8.54 -33.72
C ASP A 51 1.18 7.71 -32.48
N THR A 52 0.68 6.52 -32.76
CA THR A 52 0.02 5.53 -31.90
C THR A 52 0.86 5.02 -30.73
N LEU A 53 0.62 5.50 -29.49
CA LEU A 53 0.72 4.71 -28.25
C LEU A 53 0.27 5.51 -27.01
N SER A 54 -1.03 5.63 -26.74
CA SER A 54 -1.49 6.29 -25.51
C SER A 54 -2.88 5.81 -25.09
N SER A 55 -2.90 4.79 -24.24
CA SER A 55 -4.09 4.40 -23.47
C SER A 55 -3.80 4.23 -21.97
N SER A 56 -2.62 4.63 -21.50
CA SER A 56 -2.23 4.51 -20.08
C SER A 56 -2.39 5.80 -19.26
N SER A 57 -2.68 6.95 -19.88
CA SER A 57 -2.74 8.25 -19.18
C SER A 57 -4.07 8.55 -18.46
N SER A 58 -5.16 7.83 -18.75
CA SER A 58 -6.49 8.13 -18.17
C SER A 58 -6.74 7.53 -16.77
N LEU A 59 -5.83 6.67 -16.27
CA LEU A 59 -5.93 6.07 -14.94
C LEU A 59 -5.29 6.94 -13.83
N ALA A 60 -4.30 7.78 -14.17
CA ALA A 60 -3.63 8.67 -13.22
C ALA A 60 -4.42 9.96 -12.95
N GLU A 61 -5.15 10.47 -13.95
CA GLU A 61 -5.91 11.73 -13.83
C GLU A 61 -7.15 11.62 -12.93
N ASN A 62 -7.69 10.41 -12.72
CA ASN A 62 -8.89 10.20 -11.92
C ASN A 62 -8.65 10.14 -10.40
N PHE A 63 -7.40 10.12 -9.95
CA PHE A 63 -7.07 10.12 -8.52
C PHE A 63 -7.03 11.53 -7.90
N GLN A 64 -6.94 12.59 -8.70
CA GLN A 64 -6.78 13.95 -8.18
C GLN A 64 -8.10 14.72 -7.95
N ASN A 65 -9.25 14.15 -8.32
CA ASN A 65 -10.52 14.89 -8.30
C ASN A 65 -11.50 14.50 -7.18
N ARG A 66 -11.00 13.94 -6.07
CA ARG A 66 -11.78 13.85 -4.83
C ARG A 66 -11.21 14.80 -3.79
N ASN A 67 -11.72 16.04 -3.83
CA ASN A 67 -11.61 17.01 -2.74
C ASN A 67 -12.30 16.47 -1.49
N LEU A 68 -11.60 15.61 -0.75
CA LEU A 68 -11.76 15.48 0.69
C LEU A 68 -10.69 16.40 1.26
N TYR A 69 -11.11 17.47 1.94
CA TYR A 69 -10.24 18.44 2.59
C TYR A 69 -9.48 17.78 3.74
N PHE A 70 -8.43 17.03 3.41
CA PHE A 70 -7.46 16.52 4.36
C PHE A 70 -6.40 17.60 4.55
N HIS A 71 -6.37 18.23 5.73
CA HIS A 71 -5.43 19.31 6.08
C HIS A 71 -4.02 18.80 6.43
N GLY A 72 -3.71 17.53 6.21
CA GLY A 72 -2.36 16.99 6.32
C GLY A 72 -1.58 17.06 5.01
N LYS A 73 -0.24 17.02 5.07
CA LYS A 73 0.57 16.84 3.86
C LYS A 73 0.17 15.52 3.18
N PRO A 74 -0.18 15.52 1.88
CA PRO A 74 -0.42 14.27 1.17
C PRO A 74 0.85 13.42 1.22
N TRP A 75 0.68 12.11 1.41
CA TRP A 75 1.79 11.18 1.25
C TRP A 75 2.39 11.36 -0.15
N PRO A 76 3.73 11.44 -0.27
CA PRO A 76 4.34 11.46 -1.59
C PRO A 76 3.94 10.19 -2.34
N ILE A 77 3.49 10.35 -3.58
CA ILE A 77 3.23 9.21 -4.47
C ILE A 77 4.60 8.63 -4.84
N LEU A 78 5.08 7.69 -4.03
CA LEU A 78 6.29 6.95 -4.36
C LEU A 78 6.03 6.08 -5.60
N PRO A 79 6.99 5.96 -6.53
CA PRO A 79 6.87 5.08 -7.69
C PRO A 79 6.59 3.60 -7.36
N SER A 80 6.87 3.18 -6.13
CA SER A 80 6.50 1.85 -5.61
C SER A 80 4.99 1.66 -5.43
N TYR A 81 4.21 2.75 -5.26
CA TYR A 81 2.74 2.71 -5.15
C TYR A 81 2.02 2.77 -6.50
N LEU A 82 2.74 3.12 -7.57
CA LEU A 82 2.18 3.06 -8.91
C LEU A 82 2.21 1.60 -9.36
N PRO A 83 1.08 1.03 -9.81
CA PRO A 83 1.10 -0.30 -10.40
C PRO A 83 2.03 -0.27 -11.62
N TRP A 84 3.10 -1.06 -11.58
CA TRP A 84 3.97 -1.25 -12.73
C TRP A 84 3.16 -1.93 -13.83
N SER A 85 3.56 -1.74 -15.09
CA SER A 85 2.83 -2.28 -16.23
C SER A 85 2.62 -3.79 -16.08
N LEU A 86 1.36 -4.20 -16.07
CA LEU A 86 0.91 -5.60 -16.03
C LEU A 86 1.53 -6.34 -17.22
N ASN A 87 2.61 -7.10 -16.99
CA ASN A 87 3.07 -8.06 -17.98
C ASN A 87 2.41 -9.41 -17.68
N PRO A 88 1.38 -9.81 -18.46
CA PRO A 88 0.66 -11.06 -18.21
C PRO A 88 1.49 -12.31 -18.51
N ASN A 89 2.67 -12.16 -19.13
CA ASN A 89 3.50 -13.27 -19.59
C ASN A 89 4.68 -13.60 -18.64
N ILE A 90 4.63 -13.12 -17.39
CA ILE A 90 5.67 -13.42 -16.40
C ILE A 90 5.61 -14.90 -16.01
N GLN A 91 6.75 -15.59 -16.09
CA GLN A 91 6.84 -16.99 -15.67
C GLN A 91 6.65 -17.11 -14.15
N SER A 92 5.92 -18.15 -13.72
CA SER A 92 5.71 -18.46 -12.31
C SER A 92 7.05 -18.66 -11.60
N LYS A 93 7.19 -18.08 -10.41
CA LYS A 93 8.41 -18.08 -9.57
C LYS A 93 9.67 -17.43 -10.19
N SER A 94 9.52 -16.60 -11.23
CA SER A 94 10.66 -15.84 -11.78
C SER A 94 11.09 -14.69 -10.85
N CYS A 95 12.36 -14.29 -10.92
CA CYS A 95 12.87 -13.14 -10.18
C CYS A 95 12.12 -11.85 -10.52
N GLU A 96 11.70 -11.67 -11.77
CA GLU A 96 10.90 -10.51 -12.20
C GLU A 96 9.51 -10.49 -11.54
N GLY A 97 8.87 -11.65 -11.37
CA GLY A 97 7.59 -11.72 -10.66
C GLY A 97 7.70 -11.59 -9.14
N TYR A 98 8.87 -11.84 -8.55
CA TYR A 98 9.14 -11.68 -7.12
C TYR A 98 9.57 -10.26 -6.74
N PHE A 99 10.43 -9.64 -7.55
CA PHE A 99 10.98 -8.31 -7.29
C PHE A 99 10.34 -7.19 -8.13
N GLY A 100 9.57 -7.53 -9.16
CA GLY A 100 8.70 -6.62 -9.88
C GLY A 100 7.28 -6.69 -9.32
N ASN A 101 6.51 -5.59 -9.40
CA ASN A 101 5.11 -5.55 -8.97
C ASN A 101 4.23 -6.44 -9.89
N GLY A 102 4.25 -7.75 -9.65
CA GLY A 102 3.72 -8.82 -10.49
C GLY A 102 2.30 -9.27 -10.15
N PHE A 103 1.40 -8.35 -9.78
CA PHE A 103 -0.02 -8.69 -9.64
C PHE A 103 -0.65 -8.77 -11.03
N ASN A 104 -1.03 -9.98 -11.46
CA ASN A 104 -1.56 -10.21 -12.80
C ASN A 104 -3.09 -10.17 -12.85
N GLN A 105 -3.77 -10.29 -11.71
CA GLN A 105 -5.22 -10.36 -11.65
C GLN A 105 -5.81 -9.39 -10.63
N ARG A 106 -6.75 -8.55 -11.06
CA ARG A 106 -7.58 -7.72 -10.18
C ARG A 106 -8.91 -8.39 -9.91
N ILE A 107 -9.30 -8.45 -8.64
CA ILE A 107 -10.53 -9.09 -8.16
C ILE A 107 -11.30 -8.07 -7.33
N ASP A 108 -12.38 -7.52 -7.89
CA ASP A 108 -13.27 -6.63 -7.16
C ASP A 108 -14.33 -7.45 -6.41
N VAL A 109 -14.05 -7.77 -5.14
CA VAL A 109 -14.95 -8.52 -4.25
C VAL A 109 -16.21 -7.71 -3.96
N LEU A 110 -16.03 -6.42 -3.66
CA LEU A 110 -17.09 -5.46 -3.45
C LEU A 110 -16.80 -4.19 -4.26
N LYS A 111 -17.61 -3.96 -5.29
CA LYS A 111 -17.40 -2.85 -6.24
C LYS A 111 -17.89 -1.52 -5.66
N PRO A 112 -17.11 -0.43 -5.79
CA PRO A 112 -17.59 0.90 -5.47
C PRO A 112 -18.71 1.28 -6.44
N ARG A 113 -19.87 1.71 -5.94
CA ARG A 113 -20.95 2.19 -6.81
C ARG A 113 -20.82 3.70 -7.00
N LYS A 114 -21.04 4.17 -8.22
CA LYS A 114 -20.80 5.57 -8.63
C LYS A 114 -21.63 6.61 -7.87
N LYS A 115 -22.70 6.21 -7.17
CA LYS A 115 -23.66 7.11 -6.50
C LYS A 115 -23.98 6.73 -5.05
N SER A 116 -23.31 5.74 -4.46
CA SER A 116 -23.54 5.38 -3.05
C SER A 116 -22.28 5.61 -2.23
N SER A 117 -22.50 5.89 -0.96
CA SER A 117 -21.49 5.93 0.08
C SER A 117 -21.09 4.52 0.55
N ASP A 118 -21.24 3.50 -0.31
CA ASP A 118 -20.91 2.13 0.07
C ASP A 118 -19.39 1.96 0.19
N GLY A 119 -19.00 1.10 1.12
CA GLY A 119 -17.67 0.56 1.16
C GLY A 119 -17.36 -0.30 -0.05
N TRP A 120 -16.08 -0.49 -0.27
CA TRP A 120 -15.54 -1.27 -1.38
C TRP A 120 -14.37 -2.09 -0.90
N PHE A 121 -14.12 -3.20 -1.59
CA PHE A 121 -13.02 -4.11 -1.28
C PHE A 121 -12.57 -4.79 -2.56
N ARG A 122 -11.26 -4.72 -2.84
CA ARG A 122 -10.66 -5.38 -3.99
C ARG A 122 -9.30 -5.94 -3.63
N CYS A 123 -8.91 -7.00 -4.31
CA CYS A 123 -7.61 -7.63 -4.16
C CYS A 123 -6.90 -7.70 -5.51
N PHE A 124 -5.58 -7.58 -5.46
CA PHE A 124 -4.68 -7.84 -6.57
C PHE A 124 -3.95 -9.12 -6.25
N TYR A 125 -4.17 -10.15 -7.05
CA TYR A 125 -3.56 -11.46 -6.90
C TYR A 125 -2.38 -11.59 -7.86
N SER A 126 -1.32 -12.23 -7.39
CA SER A 126 -0.16 -12.64 -8.18
C SER A 126 -0.11 -14.16 -8.21
N GLU A 127 -0.29 -14.74 -9.40
CA GLU A 127 -0.16 -16.18 -9.59
C GLU A 127 1.28 -16.67 -9.37
N THR A 128 2.27 -15.84 -9.72
CA THR A 128 3.70 -16.13 -9.51
C THR A 128 4.02 -16.30 -8.03
N LEU A 129 3.48 -15.42 -7.18
CA LEU A 129 3.76 -15.41 -5.74
C LEU A 129 2.72 -16.16 -4.91
N LYS A 130 1.61 -16.59 -5.54
CA LYS A 130 0.43 -17.15 -4.87
C LYS A 130 -0.03 -16.28 -3.69
N SER A 131 0.07 -14.97 -3.87
CA SER A 131 -0.20 -13.98 -2.82
C SER A 131 -1.06 -12.86 -3.36
N SER A 132 -1.77 -12.17 -2.46
CA SER A 132 -2.61 -11.04 -2.80
C SER A 132 -2.39 -9.84 -1.89
N ILE A 133 -2.52 -8.65 -2.47
CA ILE A 133 -2.67 -7.40 -1.72
C ILE A 133 -4.11 -6.95 -1.86
N CYS A 134 -4.79 -6.73 -0.73
CA CYS A 134 -6.16 -6.24 -0.71
C CYS A 134 -6.23 -4.81 -0.19
N GLU A 135 -7.12 -4.04 -0.78
CA GLU A 135 -7.46 -2.68 -0.34
C GLU A 135 -8.97 -2.54 -0.26
N GLY A 136 -9.42 -1.69 0.65
CA GLY A 136 -10.81 -1.33 0.74
C GLY A 136 -10.99 0.00 1.45
N GLY A 137 -12.20 0.55 1.30
CA GLY A 137 -12.58 1.83 1.88
C GLY A 137 -13.91 1.73 2.59
N ARG A 138 -14.09 2.61 3.58
CA ARG A 138 -15.19 2.55 4.57
C ARG A 138 -15.22 1.20 5.28
N ILE A 139 -14.06 0.86 5.84
CA ILE A 139 -13.88 -0.31 6.69
C ILE A 139 -13.77 0.18 8.13
N GLY A 140 -14.57 -0.40 9.01
CA GLY A 140 -14.53 -0.21 10.45
C GLY A 140 -13.80 -1.39 11.08
N MET A 141 -12.99 -1.13 12.11
CA MET A 141 -12.27 -2.15 12.86
C MET A 141 -12.80 -2.16 14.29
N ASN A 142 -13.14 -3.35 14.80
CA ASN A 142 -13.58 -3.55 16.16
C ASN A 142 -12.48 -4.27 16.95
N LEU A 143 -11.79 -3.52 17.82
CA LEU A 143 -10.66 -4.01 18.60
C LEU A 143 -11.05 -5.10 19.61
N ASP A 144 -12.28 -5.06 20.15
CA ASP A 144 -12.76 -6.07 21.12
C ASP A 144 -12.87 -7.47 20.52
N LYS A 145 -12.86 -7.56 19.19
CA LYS A 145 -12.93 -8.80 18.41
C LYS A 145 -11.58 -9.19 17.79
N ILE A 146 -10.51 -8.48 18.15
CA ILE A 146 -9.15 -8.76 17.72
C ILE A 146 -8.36 -9.11 18.97
N ASN A 147 -8.05 -10.39 19.13
CA ASN A 147 -7.25 -10.87 20.24
C ASN A 147 -5.80 -11.04 19.80
N MET A 148 -4.88 -10.36 20.49
CA MET A 148 -3.44 -10.45 20.24
C MET A 148 -2.68 -10.18 21.54
N SER A 149 -1.37 -10.45 21.55
CA SER A 149 -0.54 -10.05 22.70
C SER A 149 -0.58 -8.54 22.87
N LEU A 150 -0.61 -8.08 24.13
CA LEU A 150 -0.69 -6.65 24.46
C LEU A 150 0.60 -5.91 24.09
N GLY A 151 1.73 -6.62 24.06
CA GLY A 151 3.05 -6.02 23.97
C GLY A 151 3.44 -5.30 25.27
N GLY A 152 4.74 -5.12 25.48
CA GLY A 152 5.25 -4.48 26.71
C GLY A 152 5.15 -5.34 27.97
N GLU A 153 4.88 -6.63 27.82
CA GLU A 153 4.90 -7.60 28.92
C GLU A 153 6.34 -7.86 29.41
N ILE A 154 6.49 -8.27 30.68
CA ILE A 154 7.80 -8.66 31.22
C ILE A 154 8.35 -9.90 30.52
N LEU A 155 9.67 -9.97 30.37
CA LEU A 155 10.35 -11.00 29.57
C LEU A 155 10.01 -12.41 30.06
N GLU A 156 9.90 -12.60 31.37
CA GLU A 156 9.59 -13.89 32.00
C GLU A 156 8.21 -14.43 31.60
N ASN A 157 7.27 -13.53 31.26
CA ASN A 157 5.92 -13.93 30.86
C ASN A 157 5.82 -14.28 29.37
N VAL A 158 6.79 -13.88 28.55
CA VAL A 158 6.80 -14.10 27.09
C VAL A 158 7.78 -15.20 26.66
N ILE A 159 8.76 -15.55 27.50
CA ILE A 159 9.70 -16.64 27.22
C ILE A 159 8.92 -17.95 27.02
N GLY A 160 9.14 -18.58 25.87
CA GLY A 160 8.57 -19.89 25.52
C GLY A 160 7.22 -19.84 24.82
N ARG A 161 6.65 -18.65 24.56
CA ARG A 161 5.48 -18.51 23.69
C ARG A 161 5.86 -18.78 22.23
N GLY A 162 4.95 -19.41 21.50
CA GLY A 162 5.08 -19.61 20.05
C GLY A 162 4.70 -18.35 19.27
N GLU A 163 5.25 -18.20 18.07
CA GLU A 163 4.92 -17.08 17.16
C GLU A 163 3.39 -17.01 16.92
N GLU A 164 2.74 -18.16 16.75
CA GLU A 164 1.31 -18.30 16.52
C GLU A 164 0.42 -17.81 17.69
N GLU A 165 0.97 -17.72 18.89
CA GLU A 165 0.28 -17.22 20.08
C GLU A 165 0.30 -15.69 20.14
N GLU A 166 1.35 -15.07 19.59
CA GLU A 166 1.49 -13.62 19.50
C GLU A 166 0.72 -13.03 18.31
N MET A 167 0.46 -13.85 17.30
CA MET A 167 -0.25 -13.43 16.09
C MET A 167 -1.75 -13.12 16.35
N PRO A 168 -2.29 -12.08 15.71
CA PRO A 168 -3.67 -11.66 15.93
C PRO A 168 -4.70 -12.73 15.51
N LYS A 169 -5.74 -12.86 16.34
CA LYS A 169 -6.90 -13.72 16.14
C LYS A 169 -8.11 -12.82 15.88
N PHE A 170 -8.75 -13.03 14.73
CA PHE A 170 -9.88 -12.21 14.28
C PHE A 170 -11.19 -12.98 14.47
N ASP A 171 -12.05 -12.46 15.33
CA ASP A 171 -13.41 -12.99 15.50
C ASP A 171 -14.37 -12.41 14.48
N TRP A 172 -15.54 -13.04 14.34
CA TRP A 172 -16.56 -12.64 13.37
C TRP A 172 -17.00 -11.16 13.54
N GLY A 173 -16.80 -10.37 12.49
CA GLY A 173 -17.07 -8.94 12.49
C GLY A 173 -16.02 -8.11 13.22
N ALA A 174 -14.78 -8.61 13.33
CA ALA A 174 -13.61 -7.79 13.69
C ALA A 174 -13.38 -6.65 12.70
N PHE A 175 -13.74 -6.88 11.43
CA PHE A 175 -13.80 -5.86 10.40
C PHE A 175 -15.19 -5.77 9.82
N GLU A 176 -15.64 -4.55 9.55
CA GLU A 176 -16.97 -4.28 9.03
C GLU A 176 -16.89 -3.36 7.81
N ILE A 177 -17.74 -3.60 6.82
CA ILE A 177 -17.84 -2.74 5.63
C ILE A 177 -19.29 -2.28 5.47
N GLU A 178 -19.47 -0.97 5.38
CA GLU A 178 -20.76 -0.34 5.19
C GLU A 178 -21.33 -0.63 3.79
N VAL A 179 -22.52 -1.23 3.68
CA VAL A 179 -23.19 -1.47 2.39
C VAL A 179 -24.70 -1.17 2.49
N ASN A 180 -25.19 -0.31 1.60
CA ASN A 180 -26.60 0.09 1.54
C ASN A 180 -27.54 -0.98 0.95
N VAL A 181 -27.04 -1.83 0.05
CA VAL A 181 -27.87 -2.74 -0.75
C VAL A 181 -27.27 -4.14 -0.83
N GLY A 182 -28.08 -5.16 -0.53
CA GLY A 182 -27.70 -6.58 -0.68
C GLY A 182 -27.64 -7.39 0.62
N ILE A 183 -28.10 -6.82 1.73
CA ILE A 183 -28.37 -7.56 2.98
C ILE A 183 -29.89 -7.70 3.07
N GLY A 184 -30.41 -8.94 3.02
CA GLY A 184 -31.84 -9.21 3.09
C GLY A 184 -32.47 -8.64 4.37
N LYS A 185 -33.77 -8.36 4.36
CA LYS A 185 -34.50 -8.03 5.61
C LYS A 185 -34.38 -9.24 6.55
N GLY A 186 -33.68 -9.08 7.68
CA GLY A 186 -33.53 -10.11 8.71
C GLY A 186 -32.17 -10.81 8.76
N GLU A 187 -31.30 -10.63 7.76
CA GLU A 187 -29.95 -11.18 7.79
C GLU A 187 -29.05 -10.27 8.64
N LYS A 188 -28.60 -10.78 9.81
CA LYS A 188 -27.64 -10.09 10.69
C LYS A 188 -26.23 -10.18 10.10
N GLY A 189 -25.95 -9.35 9.10
CA GLY A 189 -24.64 -9.22 8.47
C GLY A 189 -24.21 -10.45 7.67
N ARG A 190 -23.69 -10.23 6.47
CA ARG A 190 -23.21 -11.30 5.59
C ARG A 190 -21.68 -11.28 5.52
N LYS A 191 -21.06 -12.45 5.34
CA LYS A 191 -19.62 -12.54 5.06
C LYS A 191 -19.29 -11.80 3.76
N LEU A 192 -18.14 -11.15 3.71
CA LEU A 192 -17.64 -10.54 2.48
C LEU A 192 -17.32 -11.61 1.41
N VAL A 193 -16.72 -12.72 1.83
CA VAL A 193 -16.26 -13.82 0.97
C VAL A 193 -16.67 -15.18 1.55
N ASP A 194 -16.69 -16.20 0.69
CA ASP A 194 -16.89 -17.59 1.08
C ASP A 194 -15.55 -18.36 1.15
N THR A 195 -15.60 -19.60 1.64
CA THR A 195 -14.43 -20.47 1.73
C THR A 195 -13.79 -20.73 0.37
N ALA A 196 -14.60 -20.86 -0.69
CA ALA A 196 -14.12 -21.12 -2.05
C ALA A 196 -13.27 -19.96 -2.60
N PHE A 197 -13.68 -18.71 -2.33
CA PHE A 197 -12.89 -17.53 -2.64
C PHE A 197 -11.56 -17.55 -1.90
N LEU A 198 -11.60 -17.83 -0.59
CA LEU A 198 -10.39 -17.87 0.24
C LEU A 198 -9.42 -18.95 -0.26
N ASP A 199 -9.90 -20.16 -0.56
CA ASP A 199 -9.05 -21.24 -1.07
C ASP A 199 -8.37 -20.90 -2.40
N LYS A 200 -9.02 -20.08 -3.22
CA LYS A 200 -8.48 -19.69 -4.52
C LYS A 200 -7.46 -18.57 -4.45
N TYR A 201 -7.70 -17.54 -3.61
CA TYR A 201 -6.91 -16.30 -3.65
C TYR A 201 -6.09 -16.02 -2.38
N VAL A 202 -6.40 -16.73 -1.28
CA VAL A 202 -5.69 -16.68 -0.01
C VAL A 202 -5.58 -18.11 0.56
N PRO A 203 -4.94 -19.03 -0.18
CA PRO A 203 -4.83 -20.43 0.24
C PRO A 203 -4.06 -20.54 1.56
N TYR A 204 -4.29 -21.61 2.30
CA TYR A 204 -3.40 -21.99 3.39
C TYR A 204 -2.00 -22.26 2.81
N GLY A 205 -0.99 -21.56 3.30
CA GLY A 205 0.41 -21.75 2.92
C GLY A 205 1.12 -22.76 3.83
N ASP A 206 2.45 -22.72 3.85
CA ASP A 206 3.31 -23.57 4.70
C ASP A 206 3.22 -23.23 6.21
N ILE A 207 2.45 -22.20 6.57
CA ILE A 207 2.21 -21.78 7.95
C ILE A 207 0.86 -22.33 8.39
N ASN A 208 0.84 -23.05 9.53
CA ASN A 208 -0.37 -23.64 10.12
C ASN A 208 -1.51 -22.63 10.29
N ARG A 209 -1.20 -21.34 10.45
CA ARG A 209 -2.16 -20.26 10.62
C ARG A 209 -1.81 -19.04 9.76
N HIS A 210 -2.66 -18.74 8.78
CA HIS A 210 -2.53 -17.56 7.92
C HIS A 210 -3.43 -16.41 8.42
N THR A 211 -2.86 -15.45 9.15
CA THR A 211 -3.61 -14.33 9.76
C THR A 211 -4.44 -13.54 8.76
N MET A 212 -3.89 -13.28 7.56
CA MET A 212 -4.62 -12.56 6.51
C MET A 212 -5.85 -13.32 6.00
N ARG A 213 -5.82 -14.66 6.02
CA ARG A 213 -6.98 -15.46 5.61
C ARG A 213 -8.10 -15.32 6.64
N SER A 214 -7.77 -15.46 7.93
CA SER A 214 -8.70 -15.25 9.03
C SER A 214 -9.23 -13.81 9.07
N LEU A 215 -8.38 -12.82 8.78
CA LEU A 215 -8.79 -11.42 8.67
C LEU A 215 -9.88 -11.26 7.62
N ILE A 216 -9.65 -11.72 6.38
CA ILE A 216 -10.62 -11.57 5.29
C ILE A 216 -11.91 -12.35 5.60
N ASP A 217 -11.80 -13.54 6.19
CA ASP A 217 -12.97 -14.33 6.62
C ASP A 217 -13.80 -13.66 7.72
N SER A 218 -13.15 -12.84 8.56
CA SER A 218 -13.80 -12.09 9.65
C SER A 218 -14.63 -10.90 9.16
N ILE A 219 -14.43 -10.45 7.91
CA ILE A 219 -15.08 -9.24 7.39
C ILE A 219 -16.59 -9.45 7.24
N ARG A 220 -17.35 -8.60 7.95
CA ARG A 220 -18.80 -8.57 7.93
C ARG A 220 -19.32 -7.36 7.15
N LEU A 221 -20.32 -7.57 6.31
CA LEU A 221 -21.04 -6.49 5.65
C LEU A 221 -22.18 -6.00 6.55
N VAL A 222 -22.23 -4.70 6.80
CA VAL A 222 -23.18 -4.07 7.74
C VAL A 222 -23.94 -2.92 7.07
N LYS A 223 -25.08 -2.55 7.64
CA LYS A 223 -25.87 -1.41 7.16
C LYS A 223 -25.32 -0.09 7.72
N PRO A 224 -25.58 1.07 7.07
CA PRO A 224 -25.08 2.37 7.53
C PRO A 224 -25.34 2.73 8.99
N HIS A 225 -26.48 2.32 9.55
CA HIS A 225 -26.86 2.63 10.93
C HIS A 225 -26.20 1.72 11.97
N GLU A 226 -25.61 0.60 11.55
CA GLU A 226 -24.86 -0.32 12.42
C GLU A 226 -23.35 -0.06 12.34
N PHE A 227 -22.91 0.69 11.34
CA PHE A 227 -21.51 1.00 11.09
C PHE A 227 -21.08 2.19 11.96
N ASN A 228 -20.41 1.91 13.07
CA ASN A 228 -19.87 2.94 13.95
C ASN A 228 -18.37 3.14 13.68
N CYS A 229 -17.97 4.38 13.38
CA CYS A 229 -16.57 4.77 13.21
C CYS A 229 -16.24 5.84 14.22
N ASP A 230 -15.80 5.40 15.40
CA ASP A 230 -15.17 6.28 16.37
C ASP A 230 -13.67 6.38 16.07
N GLU A 231 -13.07 7.53 16.38
CA GLU A 231 -11.62 7.71 16.27
C GLU A 231 -10.92 6.77 17.26
N ALA A 232 -9.92 6.02 16.77
CA ALA A 232 -9.15 5.15 17.64
C ALA A 232 -8.30 6.00 18.59
N HIS A 233 -8.68 6.03 19.87
CA HIS A 233 -7.85 6.58 20.94
C HIS A 233 -6.80 5.53 21.31
N TRP A 234 -5.55 5.78 20.93
CA TRP A 234 -4.39 4.97 21.31
C TRP A 234 -3.70 5.56 22.53
#